data_AF-A0A9W7AIT7-F1
#
_entry.id   AF-A0A9W7AIT7-F1
#
_cell.length_a   1.000
_cell.length_b   1.000
_cell.length_c   1.000
_cell.angle_alpha   90.00
_cell.angle_beta   90.00
_cell.angle_gamma   90.00
#
_symmetry.space_group_name_H-M   'P 1'
#
loop_
_entity.id
_entity.type
_entity.pdbx_description
1 polymer ?
#
loop_
_entity_poly.entity_id
_entity_poly.type
_entity_poly.pdbx_seq_one_letter_code
_entity_poly.pdbx_strand_id
1 'polypeptide(L)'
;SLVAGDLNTTLSALDSSVLDFDFISFGNAYFLQEDCPGYPSYDRSDGVACWQNKCGVDSPPQGCFDVENLVCQHGDDECTGNLIETCVKSLKPDFADYMAFNYCYEASFPPSSSQLAACASSIGLSTDDIDTCTADADLVASLQQSEGYKTAQALIPGTPTLIMSGESISATRLSPLLKQVCAEFQKLNPDEDVPAGCSRKETGLRGSAAVA
;
A
#
# COMPACT_ATOMS: atom_id res chain seq x y z
N SER A 1 16.15 -2.99 -8.61
CA SER A 1 15.02 -2.08 -8.82
C SER A 1 13.77 -2.77 -8.32
N LEU A 2 12.92 -2.07 -7.55
CA LEU A 2 11.63 -2.58 -7.04
C LEU A 2 10.64 -2.89 -8.18
N VAL A 3 10.84 -2.25 -9.34
CA VAL A 3 10.07 -2.45 -10.57
C VAL A 3 11.02 -2.87 -11.69
N ALA A 4 10.60 -3.76 -12.58
CA ALA A 4 11.43 -4.25 -13.69
C ALA A 4 10.76 -4.05 -15.05
N GLY A 5 11.54 -4.19 -16.12
CA GLY A 5 11.05 -4.17 -17.50
C GLY A 5 10.55 -2.79 -17.96
N ASP A 6 9.57 -2.80 -18.86
CA ASP A 6 9.05 -1.59 -19.51
C ASP A 6 8.38 -0.62 -18.55
N LEU A 7 7.80 -1.13 -17.45
CA LEU A 7 7.27 -0.28 -16.39
C LEU A 7 8.40 0.49 -15.70
N ASN A 8 9.51 -0.16 -15.38
CA ASN A 8 10.67 0.54 -14.82
C ASN A 8 11.24 1.58 -15.80
N THR A 9 11.35 1.24 -17.07
CA THR A 9 11.80 2.19 -18.11
C THR A 9 10.87 3.39 -18.22
N THR A 10 9.55 3.18 -18.13
CA THR A 10 8.55 4.24 -18.15
C THR A 10 8.69 5.12 -16.91
N LEU A 11 8.61 4.54 -15.72
CA LEU A 11 8.67 5.27 -14.44
C LEU A 11 9.98 6.03 -14.27
N SER A 12 11.11 5.48 -14.71
CA SER A 12 12.43 6.16 -14.62
C SER A 12 12.54 7.37 -15.55
N ALA A 13 11.67 7.50 -16.54
CA ALA A 13 11.63 8.62 -17.46
C ALA A 13 10.61 9.69 -17.04
N LEU A 14 9.75 9.39 -16.07
CA LEU A 14 8.81 10.35 -15.50
C LEU A 14 9.53 11.17 -14.42
N ASP A 15 9.27 12.48 -14.40
CA ASP A 15 9.58 13.27 -13.21
C ASP A 15 8.57 12.95 -12.10
N SER A 16 9.02 13.09 -10.85
CA SER A 16 8.22 13.01 -9.64
C SER A 16 6.95 13.88 -9.65
N SER A 17 6.92 14.94 -10.46
CA SER A 17 5.74 15.78 -10.67
C SER A 17 4.58 15.09 -11.41
N VAL A 18 4.83 13.94 -12.04
CA VAL A 18 3.84 13.20 -12.84
C VAL A 18 3.24 12.02 -12.07
N LEU A 19 3.92 11.53 -11.03
CA LEU A 19 3.49 10.34 -10.29
C LEU A 19 3.61 10.57 -8.78
N ASP A 20 2.44 10.68 -8.13
CA ASP A 20 2.32 10.60 -6.69
C ASP A 20 2.04 9.14 -6.29
N PHE A 21 2.87 8.59 -5.41
CA PHE A 21 2.73 7.21 -4.93
C PHE A 21 2.56 7.20 -3.43
N ASP A 22 1.50 6.54 -2.97
CA ASP A 22 1.25 6.27 -1.58
C ASP A 22 1.03 4.76 -1.36
N PHE A 23 1.75 4.18 -0.39
CA PHE A 23 1.49 2.82 0.09
C PHE A 23 0.70 2.87 1.39
N ILE A 24 -0.48 2.27 1.41
CA ILE A 24 -1.33 2.22 2.60
C ILE A 24 -1.07 0.89 3.33
N SER A 25 -0.25 0.94 4.38
CA SER A 25 0.11 -0.22 5.23
C SER A 25 -0.99 -0.56 6.23
N PHE A 26 -2.21 -0.79 5.74
CA PHE A 26 -3.39 -1.10 6.56
C PHE A 26 -3.95 -2.50 6.28
N GLY A 27 -3.51 -3.16 5.22
CA GLY A 27 -3.93 -4.53 4.91
C GLY A 27 -5.44 -4.64 4.63
N ASN A 28 -6.04 -5.75 5.07
CA ASN A 28 -7.50 -5.91 5.13
C ASN A 28 -8.05 -5.54 6.52
N ALA A 29 -7.34 -4.71 7.29
CA ALA A 29 -7.76 -4.26 8.61
C ALA A 29 -8.93 -3.27 8.52
N TYR A 30 -9.68 -3.15 9.61
CA TYR A 30 -10.71 -2.14 9.78
C TYR A 30 -10.97 -1.89 11.27
N PHE A 31 -11.65 -0.79 11.58
CA PHE A 31 -12.11 -0.51 12.95
C PHE A 31 -13.49 -1.11 13.14
N LEU A 32 -13.62 -2.04 14.08
CA LEU A 32 -14.90 -2.67 14.42
C LEU A 32 -15.97 -1.63 14.74
N GLN A 33 -17.19 -1.90 14.29
CA GLN A 33 -18.36 -1.05 14.54
C GLN A 33 -19.48 -1.94 15.09
N GLU A 34 -20.11 -1.55 16.19
CA GLU A 34 -21.17 -2.34 16.85
C GLU A 34 -22.37 -2.66 15.94
N ASP A 35 -22.63 -1.80 14.96
CA ASP A 35 -23.71 -1.94 13.97
C ASP A 35 -23.29 -2.65 12.68
N CYS A 36 -22.01 -3.04 12.55
CA CYS A 36 -21.51 -3.80 11.41
C CYS A 36 -21.42 -5.31 11.71
N PRO A 37 -21.60 -6.17 10.70
CA PRO A 37 -21.35 -7.61 10.84
C PRO A 37 -19.94 -7.89 11.37
N GLY A 38 -19.83 -8.96 12.15
CA GLY A 38 -18.58 -9.39 12.75
C GLY A 38 -18.38 -8.95 14.19
N TYR A 39 -18.89 -7.79 14.62
CA TYR A 39 -18.63 -7.26 15.96
C TYR A 39 -18.92 -8.29 17.08
N PRO A 40 -18.02 -8.50 18.05
CA PRO A 40 -16.74 -7.80 18.30
C PRO A 40 -15.51 -8.51 17.67
N SER A 41 -15.68 -9.21 16.56
CA SER A 41 -14.65 -10.01 15.89
C SER A 41 -14.49 -9.61 14.42
N TYR A 42 -13.36 -9.97 13.84
CA TYR A 42 -13.09 -9.73 12.43
C TYR A 42 -14.08 -10.48 11.52
N ASP A 43 -14.67 -9.79 10.55
CA ASP A 43 -15.54 -10.35 9.52
C ASP A 43 -15.14 -9.84 8.13
N ARG A 44 -14.67 -10.77 7.29
CA ARG A 44 -14.23 -10.46 5.93
C ARG A 44 -15.40 -10.25 4.96
N SER A 45 -16.51 -10.94 5.20
CA SER A 45 -17.64 -11.02 4.28
C SER A 45 -18.31 -9.68 4.10
N ASP A 46 -18.74 -9.09 5.21
CA ASP A 46 -19.59 -7.91 5.23
C ASP A 46 -19.05 -6.84 6.19
N GLY A 47 -18.27 -7.22 7.22
CA GLY A 47 -17.74 -6.28 8.23
C GLY A 47 -16.87 -5.17 7.62
N VAL A 48 -15.87 -5.56 6.82
CA VAL A 48 -14.99 -4.60 6.12
C VAL A 48 -15.79 -3.63 5.25
N ALA A 49 -16.69 -4.15 4.40
CA ALA A 49 -17.47 -3.33 3.49
C ALA A 49 -18.44 -2.41 4.25
N CYS A 50 -19.04 -2.88 5.34
CA CYS A 50 -19.89 -2.07 6.21
C CYS A 50 -19.13 -0.89 6.80
N TRP A 51 -17.95 -1.12 7.39
CA TRP A 51 -17.11 -0.05 7.93
C TRP A 51 -16.69 0.94 6.84
N GLN A 52 -16.19 0.47 5.69
CA GLN A 52 -15.78 1.36 4.60
C GLN A 52 -16.94 2.25 4.11
N ASN A 53 -18.14 1.71 3.91
CA ASN A 53 -19.29 2.51 3.47
C ASN A 53 -19.76 3.51 4.54
N LYS A 54 -19.64 3.16 5.82
CA LYS A 54 -20.02 4.01 6.95
C LYS A 54 -19.01 5.14 7.19
N CYS A 55 -17.73 4.82 7.12
CA CYS A 55 -16.63 5.66 7.57
C CYS A 55 -15.83 6.31 6.44
N GLY A 56 -15.97 5.86 5.19
CA GLY A 56 -15.31 6.41 4.00
C GLY A 56 -16.00 7.64 3.41
N VAL A 57 -16.65 8.47 4.25
CA VAL A 57 -17.38 9.68 3.84
C VAL A 57 -16.65 10.94 4.32
N ASP A 58 -16.88 12.10 3.68
CA ASP A 58 -16.24 13.39 4.00
C ASP A 58 -16.37 13.82 5.47
N SER A 59 -17.41 13.34 6.16
CA SER A 59 -17.69 13.64 7.57
C SER A 59 -18.13 12.36 8.28
N PRO A 60 -17.17 11.50 8.66
CA PRO A 60 -17.47 10.20 9.22
C PRO A 60 -18.09 10.31 10.62
N PRO A 61 -18.99 9.39 11.01
CA PRO A 61 -19.49 9.31 12.38
C PRO A 61 -18.36 9.22 13.41
N GLN A 62 -18.62 9.71 14.63
CA GLN A 62 -17.69 9.56 15.74
C GLN A 62 -17.43 8.07 16.01
N GLY A 63 -16.17 7.72 16.29
CA GLY A 63 -15.74 6.35 16.56
C GLY A 63 -15.38 5.52 15.33
N CYS A 64 -15.46 6.09 14.12
CA CYS A 64 -15.09 5.40 12.88
C CYS A 64 -13.62 4.94 12.81
N PHE A 65 -12.73 5.59 13.56
CA PHE A 65 -11.29 5.33 13.55
C PHE A 65 -10.74 5.21 14.98
N ASP A 66 -11.52 4.62 15.87
CA ASP A 66 -11.09 4.34 17.24
C ASP A 66 -10.09 3.18 17.25
N VAL A 67 -8.82 3.47 17.57
CA VAL A 67 -7.72 2.50 17.53
C VAL A 67 -7.88 1.34 18.50
N GLU A 68 -8.66 1.50 19.57
CA GLU A 68 -8.99 0.38 20.47
C GLU A 68 -9.84 -0.70 19.77
N ASN A 69 -10.51 -0.34 18.67
CA ASN A 69 -11.36 -1.23 17.87
C ASN A 69 -10.67 -1.72 16.58
N LEU A 70 -9.38 -1.45 16.38
CA LEU A 70 -8.64 -1.91 15.21
C LEU A 70 -8.51 -3.44 15.21
N VAL A 71 -8.90 -4.08 14.11
CA VAL A 71 -8.71 -5.52 13.89
C VAL A 71 -8.10 -5.81 12.53
N CYS A 72 -7.21 -6.80 12.50
CA CYS A 72 -6.56 -7.28 11.27
C CYS A 72 -7.02 -8.70 10.91
N GLN A 73 -6.97 -9.04 9.62
CA GLN A 73 -7.48 -10.31 9.08
C GLN A 73 -6.75 -11.52 9.68
N HIS A 74 -5.46 -11.36 9.94
CA HIS A 74 -4.55 -12.38 10.46
C HIS A 74 -4.13 -12.10 11.91
N GLY A 75 -4.90 -11.27 12.64
CA GLY A 75 -4.67 -10.98 14.05
C GLY A 75 -3.51 -10.02 14.33
N ASP A 76 -3.02 -10.06 15.56
CA ASP A 76 -2.11 -9.06 16.13
C ASP A 76 -0.75 -8.97 15.40
N ASP A 77 -0.26 -10.08 14.83
CA ASP A 77 0.99 -10.09 14.08
C ASP A 77 0.90 -9.23 12.81
N GLU A 78 -0.24 -9.30 12.08
CA GLU A 78 -0.49 -8.42 10.93
C GLU A 78 -0.65 -6.97 11.38
N CYS A 79 -1.40 -6.72 12.46
CA CYS A 79 -1.56 -5.36 12.99
C CYS A 79 -0.23 -4.74 13.41
N THR A 80 0.67 -5.53 14.00
CA THR A 80 2.02 -5.11 14.38
C THR A 80 2.87 -4.81 13.15
N GLY A 81 2.82 -5.67 12.12
CA GLY A 81 3.52 -5.46 10.85
C GLY A 81 3.06 -4.17 10.15
N ASN A 82 1.75 -3.98 10.00
CA ASN A 82 1.13 -2.78 9.45
C ASN A 82 1.60 -1.51 10.19
N LEU A 83 1.66 -1.56 11.53
CA LEU A 83 2.13 -0.45 12.34
C LEU A 83 3.62 -0.15 12.11
N ILE A 84 4.46 -1.18 12.06
CA ILE A 84 5.91 -1.02 11.81
C ILE A 84 6.15 -0.35 10.45
N GLU A 85 5.51 -0.83 9.39
CA GLU A 85 5.64 -0.23 8.06
C GLU A 85 5.15 1.23 8.03
N THR A 86 4.02 1.51 8.69
CA THR A 86 3.48 2.87 8.81
C THR A 86 4.43 3.79 9.57
N CYS A 87 5.06 3.29 10.64
CA CYS A 87 6.09 4.01 11.39
C CYS A 87 7.33 4.30 10.54
N VAL A 88 7.80 3.31 9.77
CA VAL A 88 8.93 3.52 8.85
C VAL A 88 8.61 4.58 7.81
N LYS A 89 7.42 4.55 7.22
CA LYS A 89 6.94 5.60 6.31
C LYS A 89 6.89 6.97 6.98
N SER A 90 6.49 7.06 8.25
CA SER A 90 6.52 8.33 9.00
C SER A 90 7.95 8.85 9.25
N LEU A 91 8.91 7.96 9.51
CA LEU A 91 10.31 8.31 9.77
C LEU A 91 11.09 8.61 8.48
N LYS A 92 10.72 7.95 7.38
CA LYS A 92 11.35 8.01 6.06
C LYS A 92 10.27 8.20 4.99
N PRO A 93 9.68 9.40 4.88
CA PRO A 93 8.54 9.65 4.00
C PRO A 93 8.89 9.62 2.50
N ASP A 94 10.17 9.57 2.15
CA ASP A 94 10.57 9.36 0.76
C ASP A 94 10.15 7.96 0.30
N PHE A 95 9.42 7.90 -0.80
CA PHE A 95 8.92 6.66 -1.40
C PHE A 95 9.99 5.60 -1.59
N ALA A 96 11.18 6.00 -2.06
CA ALA A 96 12.25 5.05 -2.33
C ALA A 96 12.76 4.41 -1.03
N ASP A 97 12.76 5.15 0.08
CA ASP A 97 13.21 4.65 1.38
C ASP A 97 12.17 3.71 1.98
N TYR A 98 10.93 4.16 2.23
CA TYR A 98 9.96 3.31 2.94
C TYR A 98 9.55 2.08 2.12
N MET A 99 9.47 2.17 0.79
CA MET A 99 9.16 0.98 -0.02
C MET A 99 10.34 0.01 -0.13
N ALA A 100 11.58 0.46 -0.06
CA ALA A 100 12.71 -0.45 0.04
C ALA A 100 12.64 -1.26 1.34
N PHE A 101 12.23 -0.62 2.44
CA PHE A 101 11.95 -1.32 3.69
C PHE A 101 10.77 -2.29 3.56
N ASN A 102 9.58 -1.84 3.12
CA ASN A 102 8.40 -2.70 3.05
C ASN A 102 8.65 -3.92 2.15
N TYR A 103 9.29 -3.74 0.99
CA TYR A 103 9.66 -4.87 0.12
C TYR A 103 10.59 -5.87 0.81
N CYS A 104 11.55 -5.40 1.59
CA CYS A 104 12.44 -6.25 2.37
C CYS A 104 11.70 -6.94 3.53
N TYR A 105 10.81 -6.22 4.21
CA TYR A 105 10.09 -6.67 5.40
C TYR A 105 8.99 -7.70 5.05
N GLU A 106 8.26 -7.48 3.96
CA GLU A 106 7.21 -8.37 3.44
C GLU A 106 7.73 -9.62 2.72
N ALA A 107 9.06 -9.79 2.61
CA ALA A 107 9.65 -10.97 1.98
C ALA A 107 9.41 -12.28 2.77
N SER A 108 8.94 -12.19 4.02
CA SER A 108 8.50 -13.34 4.81
C SER A 108 7.41 -12.92 5.81
N PHE A 109 6.54 -13.86 6.19
CA PHE A 109 5.45 -13.59 7.14
C PHE A 109 5.31 -14.73 8.19
N PRO A 110 5.37 -14.43 9.50
CA PRO A 110 5.78 -13.15 10.08
C PRO A 110 7.30 -12.91 9.92
N PRO A 111 7.74 -11.66 9.77
CA PRO A 111 9.16 -11.34 9.63
C PRO A 111 9.92 -11.59 10.93
N SER A 112 11.17 -12.05 10.83
CA SER A 112 12.03 -12.24 12.00
C SER A 112 12.59 -10.90 12.51
N SER A 113 13.01 -10.86 13.78
CA SER A 113 13.74 -9.70 14.33
C SER A 113 15.03 -9.39 13.57
N SER A 114 15.72 -10.42 13.07
CA SER A 114 16.92 -10.23 12.22
C SER A 114 16.59 -9.61 10.87
N GLN A 115 15.41 -9.92 10.30
CA GLN A 115 14.95 -9.32 9.06
C GLN A 115 14.55 -7.86 9.29
N LEU A 116 13.79 -7.57 10.35
CA LEU A 116 13.46 -6.18 10.74
C LEU A 116 14.73 -5.31 10.84
N ALA A 117 15.75 -5.78 11.57
CA ALA A 117 17.00 -5.05 11.73
C ALA A 117 17.75 -4.86 10.40
N ALA A 118 17.80 -5.89 9.54
CA ALA A 118 18.45 -5.81 8.24
C ALA A 118 17.73 -4.83 7.30
N CYS A 119 16.40 -4.87 7.25
CA CYS A 119 15.60 -3.99 6.42
C CYS A 119 15.70 -2.54 6.90
N ALA A 120 15.60 -2.28 8.20
CA ALA A 120 15.77 -0.95 8.79
C ALA A 120 17.14 -0.37 8.45
N SER A 121 18.20 -1.16 8.65
CA SER A 121 19.58 -0.72 8.36
C SER A 121 19.79 -0.37 6.88
N SER A 122 19.08 -1.04 5.96
CA SER A 122 19.23 -0.79 4.52
C SER A 122 18.77 0.61 4.08
N ILE A 123 17.91 1.26 4.88
CA ILE A 123 17.37 2.60 4.63
C ILE A 123 17.90 3.64 5.65
N GLY A 124 18.93 3.25 6.43
CA GLY A 124 19.55 4.11 7.43
C GLY A 124 18.67 4.38 8.65
N LEU A 125 17.84 3.41 9.05
CA LEU A 125 17.16 3.36 10.34
C LEU A 125 17.76 2.26 11.23
N SER A 126 17.57 2.39 12.52
CA SER A 126 17.78 1.33 13.52
C SER A 126 16.44 0.72 13.96
N THR A 127 16.50 -0.43 14.63
CA THR A 127 15.30 -0.96 15.32
C THR A 127 14.83 -0.03 16.42
N ASP A 128 15.74 0.67 17.10
CA ASP A 128 15.40 1.61 18.17
C ASP A 128 14.59 2.81 17.65
N ASP A 129 14.87 3.28 16.42
CA ASP A 129 14.07 4.34 15.78
C ASP A 129 12.61 3.87 15.56
N ILE A 130 12.44 2.62 15.12
CA ILE A 130 11.13 2.01 14.89
C ILE A 130 10.42 1.77 16.22
N ASP A 131 11.11 1.20 17.21
CA ASP A 131 10.56 0.95 18.55
C ASP A 131 10.15 2.25 19.24
N THR A 132 10.90 3.34 19.03
CA THR A 132 10.53 4.66 19.53
C THR A 132 9.24 5.16 18.89
N CYS A 133 9.06 4.95 17.58
CA CYS A 133 7.83 5.33 16.89
C CYS A 133 6.62 4.49 17.34
N THR A 134 6.79 3.17 17.44
CA THR A 134 5.68 2.26 17.83
C THR A 134 5.31 2.37 19.31
N ALA A 135 6.18 2.93 20.15
CA ALA A 135 5.90 3.21 21.56
C ALA A 135 5.20 4.55 21.81
N ASP A 136 5.15 5.46 20.84
CA ASP A 136 4.46 6.75 20.97
C ASP A 136 2.97 6.61 20.67
N ALA A 137 2.16 6.45 21.73
CA ALA A 137 0.73 6.16 21.60
C ALA A 137 -0.05 7.23 20.81
N ASP A 138 0.29 8.52 20.95
CA ASP A 138 -0.40 9.60 20.25
C ASP A 138 -0.04 9.58 18.76
N LEU A 139 1.24 9.34 18.44
CA LEU A 139 1.70 9.20 17.07
C LEU A 139 1.09 7.96 16.40
N VAL A 140 1.13 6.80 17.06
CA VAL A 140 0.54 5.55 16.58
C VAL A 140 -0.95 5.74 16.30
N ALA A 141 -1.68 6.39 17.22
CA ALA A 141 -3.10 6.65 17.03
C ALA A 141 -3.37 7.51 15.80
N SER A 142 -2.61 8.59 15.62
CA SER A 142 -2.71 9.47 14.45
C SER A 142 -2.40 8.74 13.13
N LEU A 143 -1.35 7.92 13.12
CA LEU A 143 -0.92 7.15 11.95
C LEU A 143 -1.97 6.11 11.54
N GLN A 144 -2.46 5.29 12.49
CA GLN A 144 -3.48 4.28 12.18
C GLN A 144 -4.82 4.91 11.77
N GLN A 145 -5.21 6.02 12.38
CA GLN A 145 -6.39 6.79 11.95
C GLN A 145 -6.26 7.27 10.51
N SER A 146 -5.10 7.82 10.15
CA SER A 146 -4.81 8.28 8.78
C SER A 146 -4.88 7.14 7.76
N GLU A 147 -4.20 6.02 8.02
CA GLU A 147 -4.17 4.87 7.11
C GLU A 147 -5.56 4.21 6.96
N GLY A 148 -6.32 4.12 8.05
CA GLY A 148 -7.69 3.62 8.00
C GLY A 148 -8.66 4.59 7.30
N TYR A 149 -8.51 5.90 7.49
CA TYR A 149 -9.31 6.90 6.76
C TYR A 149 -9.07 6.83 5.25
N LYS A 150 -7.80 6.71 4.83
CA LYS A 150 -7.45 6.51 3.40
C LYS A 150 -8.04 5.22 2.86
N THR A 151 -7.94 4.12 3.62
CA THR A 151 -8.51 2.81 3.25
C THR A 151 -10.02 2.88 3.08
N ALA A 152 -10.72 3.51 4.03
CA ALA A 152 -12.17 3.64 4.01
C ALA A 152 -12.66 4.47 2.80
N GLN A 153 -12.02 5.62 2.53
CA GLN A 153 -12.36 6.44 1.37
C GLN A 153 -12.09 5.74 0.04
N ALA A 154 -11.06 4.90 -0.02
CA ALA A 154 -10.69 4.18 -1.23
C ALA A 154 -11.65 3.03 -1.59
N LEU A 155 -12.56 2.64 -0.67
CA LEU A 155 -13.55 1.57 -0.85
C LEU A 155 -12.93 0.27 -1.42
N ILE A 156 -11.77 -0.13 -0.89
CA ILE A 156 -11.00 -1.23 -1.47
C ILE A 156 -11.66 -2.60 -1.18
N PRO A 157 -11.80 -3.49 -2.18
CA PRO A 157 -12.39 -4.80 -1.99
C PRO A 157 -11.46 -5.76 -1.25
N GLY A 158 -10.15 -5.47 -1.23
CA GLY A 158 -9.14 -6.25 -0.52
C GLY A 158 -7.72 -5.92 -0.95
N THR A 159 -6.74 -6.59 -0.36
CA THR A 159 -5.33 -6.42 -0.72
C THR A 159 -4.79 -7.49 -1.68
N PRO A 160 -3.81 -7.15 -2.55
CA PRO A 160 -3.43 -5.79 -2.92
C PRO A 160 -4.49 -5.13 -3.83
N THR A 161 -4.80 -3.85 -3.58
CA THR A 161 -5.56 -3.00 -4.51
C THR A 161 -4.65 -1.87 -4.98
N LEU A 162 -4.59 -1.65 -6.30
CA LEU A 162 -3.91 -0.51 -6.89
C LEU A 162 -4.95 0.49 -7.34
N ILE A 163 -4.74 1.78 -7.08
CA ILE A 163 -5.61 2.88 -7.52
C ILE A 163 -4.74 3.89 -8.25
N MET A 164 -5.17 4.35 -9.41
CA MET A 164 -4.50 5.42 -10.14
C MET A 164 -5.53 6.36 -10.73
N SER A 165 -5.32 7.66 -10.55
CA SER A 165 -6.27 8.71 -10.96
C SER A 165 -7.69 8.47 -10.40
N GLY A 166 -7.80 7.87 -9.20
CA GLY A 166 -9.08 7.52 -8.57
C GLY A 166 -9.74 6.23 -9.07
N GLU A 167 -9.13 5.52 -10.03
CA GLU A 167 -9.68 4.29 -10.60
C GLU A 167 -8.90 3.06 -10.12
N SER A 168 -9.61 2.02 -9.67
CA SER A 168 -8.99 0.75 -9.29
C SER A 168 -8.42 0.02 -10.51
N ILE A 169 -7.16 -0.38 -10.41
CA ILE A 169 -6.45 -1.20 -11.39
C ILE A 169 -6.50 -2.65 -10.93
N SER A 170 -6.80 -3.58 -11.83
CA SER A 170 -6.66 -5.02 -11.56
C SER A 170 -5.19 -5.35 -11.23
N ALA A 171 -4.86 -5.46 -9.95
CA ALA A 171 -3.51 -5.66 -9.41
C ALA A 171 -2.83 -6.99 -9.81
N THR A 172 -3.54 -7.89 -10.49
CA THR A 172 -3.05 -9.24 -10.81
C THR A 172 -2.09 -9.31 -11.99
N ARG A 173 -1.86 -8.21 -12.75
CA ARG A 173 -0.93 -8.20 -13.90
C ARG A 173 -0.24 -6.85 -14.08
N LEU A 174 1.08 -6.89 -14.31
CA LEU A 174 1.92 -5.71 -14.61
C LEU A 174 1.59 -5.04 -15.96
N SER A 175 1.04 -5.79 -16.93
CA SER A 175 0.71 -5.23 -18.25
C SER A 175 -0.46 -4.24 -18.24
N PRO A 176 -1.59 -4.49 -17.53
CA PRO A 176 -2.58 -3.46 -17.23
C PRO A 176 -1.99 -2.20 -16.62
N LEU A 177 -1.09 -2.33 -15.64
CA LEU A 177 -0.47 -1.19 -14.96
C LEU A 177 0.35 -0.34 -15.94
N LEU A 178 1.24 -0.97 -16.74
CA LEU A 178 2.00 -0.25 -17.77
C LEU A 178 1.09 0.47 -18.77
N LYS A 179 0.05 -0.22 -19.28
CA LYS A 179 -0.89 0.38 -20.25
C LYS A 179 -1.58 1.61 -19.68
N GLN A 180 -2.02 1.55 -18.43
CA GLN A 180 -2.73 2.65 -17.82
C GLN A 180 -1.77 3.81 -17.48
N VAL A 181 -0.56 3.54 -16.99
CA VAL A 181 0.47 4.58 -16.75
C VAL A 181 0.76 5.34 -18.04
N CYS A 182 0.94 4.62 -19.15
CA CYS A 182 1.18 5.23 -20.46
C CYS A 182 -0.02 6.05 -20.97
N ALA A 183 -1.24 5.58 -20.74
CA ALA A 183 -2.45 6.30 -21.13
C ALA A 183 -2.63 7.59 -20.33
N GLU A 184 -2.45 7.55 -19.01
CA GLU A 184 -2.54 8.74 -18.17
C GLU A 184 -1.40 9.73 -18.45
N PHE A 185 -0.17 9.26 -18.70
CA PHE A 185 0.93 10.13 -19.13
C PHE A 185 0.57 10.93 -20.39
N GLN A 186 0.12 10.26 -21.44
CA GLN A 186 -0.21 10.92 -22.72
C GLN A 186 -1.38 11.90 -22.57
N LYS A 187 -2.34 11.61 -21.69
CA LYS A 187 -3.48 12.48 -21.39
C LYS A 187 -3.05 13.74 -20.66
N LEU A 188 -2.11 13.64 -19.72
CA LEU A 188 -1.56 14.79 -18.99
C LEU A 188 -0.57 15.60 -19.84
N ASN A 189 0.16 14.94 -20.75
CA ASN A 189 1.20 15.52 -21.58
C ASN A 189 0.93 15.25 -23.08
N PRO A 190 -0.10 15.87 -23.67
CA PRO A 190 -0.51 15.59 -25.05
C PRO A 190 0.52 15.98 -26.11
N ASP A 191 1.39 16.93 -25.78
CA ASP A 191 2.41 17.49 -26.69
C ASP A 191 3.81 16.88 -26.46
N GLU A 192 3.97 15.98 -25.49
CA GLU A 192 5.25 15.31 -25.20
C GLU A 192 5.35 13.93 -25.83
N ASP A 193 6.58 13.54 -26.18
CA ASP A 193 6.88 12.18 -26.60
C ASP A 193 6.63 11.20 -25.44
N VAL A 194 5.93 10.10 -25.72
CA VAL A 194 5.70 9.06 -24.70
C VAL A 194 7.00 8.39 -24.26
N PRO A 195 7.13 8.05 -22.96
CA PRO A 195 8.30 7.34 -22.44
C PRO A 195 8.61 6.08 -23.24
N ALA A 196 9.91 5.76 -23.38
CA ALA A 196 10.35 4.62 -24.20
C ALA A 196 9.70 3.29 -23.80
N GLY A 197 9.35 3.10 -22.52
CA GLY A 197 8.64 1.92 -22.04
C GLY A 197 7.18 1.82 -22.53
N CYS A 198 6.55 2.93 -22.91
CA CYS A 198 5.22 3.00 -23.50
C CYS A 198 5.21 2.71 -25.01
N SER A 199 6.35 2.93 -25.68
CA SER A 199 6.47 2.88 -27.14
C SER A 199 6.75 1.47 -27.69
N ARG A 200 7.05 0.49 -26.83
CA ARG A 200 7.25 -0.91 -27.27
C ARG A 200 5.90 -1.59 -27.52
N LYS A 201 5.62 -1.90 -28.80
CA LYS A 201 4.54 -2.84 -29.16
C LYS A 201 4.73 -4.11 -28.34
N GLU A 202 3.66 -4.66 -27.76
CA GLU A 202 3.66 -5.95 -27.05
C GLU A 202 4.10 -7.09 -28.00
N THR A 203 5.39 -7.19 -28.30
CA THR A 203 5.98 -8.30 -29.05
C THR A 203 6.38 -9.37 -28.05
N GLY A 204 5.45 -10.29 -27.77
CA GLY A 204 5.82 -11.66 -27.38
C GLY A 204 5.55 -12.10 -25.94
N LEU A 205 4.30 -12.08 -25.48
CA LEU A 205 3.81 -13.05 -24.50
C LEU A 205 3.27 -14.31 -25.22
N ARG A 206 4.13 -14.92 -26.04
CA ARG A 206 3.96 -16.30 -26.52
C ARG A 206 5.33 -16.95 -26.64
N GLY A 207 5.58 -17.95 -25.78
CA GLY A 207 6.52 -19.03 -26.04
C GLY A 207 7.90 -18.93 -25.38
N SER A 208 8.03 -19.51 -24.19
CA SER A 208 8.91 -20.68 -24.01
C SER A 208 8.73 -21.26 -22.62
N ALA A 209 7.80 -22.22 -22.52
CA ALA A 209 8.11 -23.40 -21.74
C ALA A 209 9.19 -24.15 -22.53
N ALA A 210 10.43 -24.09 -22.05
CA ALA A 210 11.48 -25.00 -22.46
C ALA A 210 12.00 -25.66 -21.19
N VAL A 211 11.50 -26.86 -20.99
CA VAL A 211 12.09 -27.89 -20.13
C VAL A 211 13.51 -28.15 -20.63
N ALA A 212 14.48 -28.04 -19.73
CA ALA A 212 15.72 -28.81 -19.72
C ALA A 212 16.22 -28.86 -18.26
#